data_AF-A0A7J9RAB8-F1
#
_entry.id   AF-A0A7J9RAB8-F1
#
_cell.length_a   1.000
_cell.length_b   1.000
_cell.length_c   1.000
_cell.angle_alpha   90.00
_cell.angle_beta   90.00
_cell.angle_gamma   90.00
#
_symmetry.space_group_name_H-M   'P 1'
#
loop_
_entity.id
_entity.type
_entity.pdbx_description
1 polymer ?
#
loop_
_entity_poly.entity_id
_entity_poly.type
_entity_poly.pdbx_seq_one_letter_code
_entity_poly.pdbx_strand_id
1 'polypeptide(L)'
;MSISSLNIQRVLLDLGYESISNKTSVIFSNVIDQVFFGFGSTIQNGLITEAKKQMLPKNFKFPYYSLVEKSVLDFLGPRAGEKILSEINVELSRQTKIEGTSEEILNELSRKEVHNKIRHLAGHEHIIYLWSDKNIRNQILKEILENSKGPKATFSTEEPLFSNIPNITYSELFSEKNSAVKKSFEIISNCNTKNDEHPSVIIGFDGTKWFESGLQSEFLQLEQYANEYFSENRDIGICAYDLNKIPDQETLTSFVKCHAIVILDNPFVIYERGN
;
A
#
# COMPACT_ATOMS: atom_id res chain seq x y z
N MET A 1 8.32 -12.98 -14.15
CA MET A 1 8.69 -13.31 -12.74
C MET A 1 7.65 -12.67 -11.85
N SER A 2 7.09 -13.37 -10.86
CA SER A 2 6.13 -12.77 -9.93
C SER A 2 6.84 -11.72 -9.07
N ILE A 3 6.25 -10.54 -8.97
CA ILE A 3 6.72 -9.47 -8.07
C ILE A 3 6.30 -9.87 -6.66
N SER A 4 7.27 -10.23 -5.81
CA SER A 4 7.00 -10.51 -4.40
C SER A 4 6.75 -9.23 -3.61
N SER A 5 6.08 -9.33 -2.45
CA SER A 5 5.90 -8.24 -1.50
C SER A 5 7.23 -7.60 -1.07
N LEU A 6 8.29 -8.41 -0.91
CA LEU A 6 9.64 -7.92 -0.60
C LEU A 6 10.23 -7.08 -1.75
N ASN A 7 9.97 -7.47 -3.00
CA ASN A 7 10.47 -6.75 -4.17
C ASN A 7 9.79 -5.38 -4.33
N ILE A 8 8.47 -5.28 -4.12
CA ILE A 8 7.77 -3.98 -4.21
C ILE A 8 8.25 -3.01 -3.12
N GLN A 9 8.44 -3.48 -1.89
CA GLN A 9 8.95 -2.63 -0.80
C GLN A 9 10.32 -2.03 -1.13
N ARG A 10 11.22 -2.86 -1.67
CA ARG A 10 12.54 -2.39 -2.11
C ARG A 10 12.42 -1.33 -3.19
N VAL A 11 11.57 -1.55 -4.20
CA VAL A 11 11.29 -0.57 -5.25
C VAL A 11 10.81 0.75 -4.64
N LEU A 12 9.88 0.71 -3.68
CA LEU A 12 9.37 1.90 -3.01
C LEU A 12 10.47 2.67 -2.27
N LEU A 13 11.30 1.97 -1.50
CA LEU A 13 12.43 2.58 -0.79
C LEU A 13 13.46 3.19 -1.74
N ASP A 14 13.80 2.49 -2.83
CA ASP A 14 14.72 2.97 -3.87
C ASP A 14 14.17 4.23 -4.58
N LEU A 15 12.85 4.40 -4.62
CA LEU A 15 12.16 5.56 -5.17
C LEU A 15 11.94 6.69 -4.15
N GLY A 16 12.39 6.54 -2.90
CA GLY A 16 12.27 7.56 -1.85
C GLY A 16 10.92 7.59 -1.14
N TYR A 17 10.16 6.50 -1.17
CA TYR A 17 8.94 6.37 -0.38
C TYR A 17 9.25 5.97 1.06
N GLU A 18 8.51 6.54 2.00
CA GLU A 18 8.60 6.23 3.43
C GLU A 18 7.26 5.68 3.95
N SER A 19 7.32 4.68 4.83
CA SER A 19 6.12 4.11 5.45
C SER A 19 5.53 5.11 6.45
N ILE A 20 4.24 5.41 6.32
CA ILE A 20 3.53 6.30 7.25
C ILE A 20 2.94 5.56 8.46
N SER A 21 2.95 4.22 8.45
CA SER A 21 2.56 3.38 9.60
C SER A 21 3.63 3.38 10.71
N ASN A 22 4.12 4.58 11.04
CA ASN A 22 5.25 4.81 11.95
C ASN A 22 4.91 4.38 13.38
N LYS A 23 3.63 4.40 13.78
CA LYS A 23 3.22 4.00 15.13
C LYS A 23 3.40 2.49 15.33
N THR A 24 2.93 1.63 14.42
CA THR A 24 3.23 0.20 14.46
C THR A 24 4.73 -0.07 14.49
N SER A 25 5.50 0.58 13.60
CA SER A 25 6.95 0.41 13.54
C SER A 25 7.67 0.88 14.81
N VAL A 26 7.19 1.95 15.46
CA VAL A 26 7.73 2.43 16.75
C VAL A 26 7.41 1.45 17.87
N ILE A 27 6.18 0.95 17.95
CA ILE A 27 5.80 -0.08 18.94
C ILE A 27 6.69 -1.30 18.77
N PHE A 28 6.82 -1.80 17.54
CA PHE A 28 7.64 -2.98 17.26
C PHE A 28 9.12 -2.73 17.59
N SER A 29 9.68 -1.58 17.18
CA SER A 29 11.07 -1.22 17.50
C SER A 29 11.31 -1.18 19.02
N ASN A 30 10.39 -0.60 19.79
CA ASN A 30 10.49 -0.56 21.25
C ASN A 30 10.45 -1.97 21.87
N VAL A 31 9.60 -2.86 21.35
CA VAL A 31 9.55 -4.27 21.78
C VAL A 31 10.88 -4.95 21.49
N ILE A 32 11.43 -4.79 20.27
CA ILE A 32 12.72 -5.37 19.89
C ILE A 32 13.85 -4.86 20.80
N ASP A 33 13.94 -3.55 21.01
CA ASP A 33 14.98 -2.96 21.86
C ASP A 33 14.90 -3.48 23.30
N GLN A 34 13.68 -3.58 23.85
CA GLN A 34 13.45 -4.08 25.20
C GLN A 34 13.84 -5.55 25.33
N VAL A 35 13.41 -6.40 24.38
CA VAL A 35 13.74 -7.83 24.40
C VAL A 35 15.24 -8.03 24.23
N PHE A 36 15.87 -7.37 23.26
CA PHE A 36 17.31 -7.51 23.01
C PHE A 36 18.15 -7.01 24.18
N PHE A 37 17.74 -5.92 24.83
CA PHE A 37 18.39 -5.44 26.04
C PHE A 37 18.41 -6.51 27.15
N GLY A 38 17.33 -7.30 27.28
CA GLY A 38 17.24 -8.40 28.23
C GLY A 38 18.27 -9.53 28.04
N PHE A 39 18.84 -9.67 26.83
CA PHE A 39 19.86 -10.68 26.52
C PHE A 39 21.31 -10.17 26.62
N GLY A 40 21.50 -8.87 26.93
CA GLY A 40 22.81 -8.26 27.10
C GLY A 40 23.41 -7.68 25.81
N SER A 41 24.33 -6.72 26.01
CA SER A 41 24.85 -5.85 24.95
C SER A 41 25.57 -6.58 23.81
N THR A 42 26.26 -7.69 24.09
CA THR A 42 26.96 -8.47 23.07
C THR A 42 25.98 -9.11 22.08
N ILE A 43 24.91 -9.73 22.59
CA ILE A 43 23.88 -10.37 21.76
C ILE A 43 23.08 -9.31 21.01
N GLN A 44 22.70 -8.23 21.69
CA GLN A 44 22.01 -7.09 21.08
C GLN A 44 22.80 -6.51 19.89
N ASN A 45 24.09 -6.23 20.07
CA ASN A 45 24.93 -5.69 19.00
C ASN A 45 25.09 -6.66 17.82
N GLY A 46 25.19 -7.95 18.10
CA GLY A 46 25.24 -8.99 17.06
C GLY A 46 23.96 -9.03 16.22
N LEU A 47 22.80 -9.05 16.87
CA LEU A 47 21.49 -9.05 16.20
C LEU A 47 21.25 -7.78 15.37
N ILE A 48 21.61 -6.61 15.91
CA ILE A 48 21.51 -5.33 15.17
C ILE A 48 22.44 -5.35 13.94
N THR A 49 23.64 -5.90 14.08
CA THR A 49 24.59 -6.01 12.97
C THR A 49 24.06 -6.94 11.88
N GLU A 50 23.47 -8.07 12.26
CA GLU A 50 22.89 -9.02 11.30
C GLU A 50 21.70 -8.41 10.55
N ALA A 51 20.80 -7.74 11.27
CA ALA A 51 19.67 -7.03 10.65
C ALA A 51 20.14 -5.96 9.65
N LYS A 52 21.23 -5.24 9.94
CA LYS A 52 21.81 -4.23 9.03
C LYS A 52 22.42 -4.82 7.76
N LYS A 53 22.90 -6.07 7.78
CA LYS A 53 23.43 -6.74 6.57
C LYS A 53 22.36 -6.96 5.51
N GLN A 54 21.09 -6.92 5.87
CA GLN A 54 19.96 -7.11 4.94
C GLN A 54 19.58 -5.82 4.18
N MET A 55 20.49 -4.84 4.06
CA MET A 55 20.35 -3.61 3.27
C MET A 55 19.19 -2.68 3.70
N LEU A 56 19.06 -2.44 5.01
CA LEU A 56 18.11 -1.44 5.52
C LEU A 56 18.65 0.00 5.33
N PRO A 57 17.82 0.97 4.90
CA PRO A 57 18.22 2.38 4.84
C PRO A 57 18.70 2.89 6.22
N LYS A 58 19.63 3.86 6.24
CA LYS A 58 20.22 4.39 7.49
C LYS A 58 19.21 4.96 8.49
N ASN A 59 18.06 5.44 8.00
CA ASN A 59 16.98 6.02 8.82
C ASN A 59 15.79 5.06 9.02
N PHE A 60 15.92 3.80 8.61
CA PHE A 60 14.83 2.85 8.58
C PHE A 60 14.63 2.21 9.95
N LYS A 61 13.46 2.47 10.57
CA LYS A 61 13.05 1.88 11.83
C LYS A 61 12.42 0.52 11.55
N PHE A 62 12.86 -0.52 12.28
CA PHE A 62 12.53 -1.95 12.08
C PHE A 62 11.08 -2.15 11.60
N PRO A 63 10.86 -2.36 10.29
CA PRO A 63 9.50 -2.27 9.76
C PRO A 63 8.76 -3.61 9.72
N TYR A 64 9.43 -4.76 9.83
CA TYR A 64 8.84 -6.06 9.50
C TYR A 64 9.37 -7.16 10.41
N TYR A 65 8.42 -7.93 10.96
CA TYR A 65 8.71 -9.12 11.75
C TYR A 65 9.56 -10.14 10.97
N SER A 66 9.29 -10.35 9.68
CA SER A 66 10.03 -11.31 8.84
C SER A 66 11.54 -11.04 8.74
N LEU A 67 11.94 -9.76 8.71
CA LEU A 67 13.35 -9.38 8.70
C LEU A 67 14.01 -9.64 10.06
N VAL A 68 13.30 -9.36 11.15
CA VAL A 68 13.77 -9.64 12.51
C VAL A 68 13.88 -11.15 12.72
N GLU A 69 12.84 -11.90 12.38
CA GLU A 69 12.79 -13.36 12.41
C GLU A 69 14.00 -13.95 11.69
N LYS A 70 14.19 -13.60 10.42
CA LYS A 70 15.33 -14.07 9.65
C LYS A 70 16.66 -13.73 10.31
N SER A 71 16.85 -12.48 10.77
CA SER A 71 18.10 -12.05 11.40
C SER A 71 18.39 -12.78 12.71
N VAL A 72 17.36 -13.01 13.52
CA VAL A 72 17.44 -13.74 14.79
C VAL A 72 17.80 -15.21 14.54
N LEU A 73 17.14 -15.85 13.58
CA LEU A 73 17.39 -17.24 13.21
C LEU A 73 18.77 -17.42 12.58
N ASP A 74 19.21 -16.51 11.71
CA ASP A 74 20.53 -16.55 11.07
C ASP A 74 21.66 -16.37 12.09
N PHE A 75 21.48 -15.48 13.08
CA PHE A 75 22.51 -15.18 14.08
C PHE A 75 22.62 -16.24 15.18
N LEU A 76 21.49 -16.75 15.70
CA LEU A 76 21.45 -17.62 16.87
C LEU A 76 21.15 -19.09 16.55
N GLY A 77 20.72 -19.37 15.33
CA GLY A 77 20.18 -20.66 14.92
C GLY A 77 18.73 -20.88 15.42
N PRO A 78 18.01 -21.88 14.88
CA PRO A 78 16.57 -22.05 15.10
C PRO A 78 16.16 -22.17 16.57
N ARG A 79 16.86 -23.02 17.35
CA ARG A 79 16.48 -23.29 18.75
C ARG A 79 16.58 -22.07 19.67
N ALA A 80 17.66 -21.30 19.55
CA ALA A 80 17.85 -20.10 20.36
C ALA A 80 17.05 -18.91 19.80
N GLY A 81 16.92 -18.83 18.47
CA GLY A 81 16.13 -17.82 17.80
C GLY A 81 14.64 -17.91 18.12
N GLU A 82 14.04 -19.10 18.08
CA GLU A 82 12.63 -19.33 18.45
C GLU A 82 12.31 -18.83 19.86
N LYS A 83 13.24 -18.98 20.81
CA LYS A 83 13.05 -18.46 22.17
C LYS A 83 12.96 -16.94 22.17
N ILE A 84 13.84 -16.24 21.43
CA ILE A 84 13.79 -14.78 21.33
C ILE A 84 12.51 -14.33 20.62
N LEU A 85 12.11 -15.00 19.54
CA LEU A 85 10.88 -14.67 18.82
C LEU A 85 9.64 -14.87 19.69
N SER A 86 9.63 -15.89 20.55
CA SER A 86 8.57 -16.07 21.54
C SER A 86 8.52 -14.93 22.56
N GLU A 87 9.66 -14.45 23.05
CA GLU A 87 9.73 -13.30 23.97
C GLU A 87 9.25 -12.00 23.29
N ILE A 88 9.61 -11.81 22.01
CA ILE A 88 9.09 -10.70 21.17
C ILE A 88 7.57 -10.79 21.11
N ASN A 89 7.02 -11.97 20.86
CA ASN A 89 5.57 -12.16 20.77
C ASN A 89 4.86 -11.84 22.07
N VAL A 90 5.36 -12.37 23.19
CA VAL A 90 4.81 -12.12 24.53
C VAL A 90 4.81 -10.62 24.84
N GLU A 91 5.94 -9.95 24.59
CA GLU A 91 6.08 -8.54 24.88
C GLU A 91 5.21 -7.66 23.96
N LEU A 92 5.11 -8.02 22.68
CA LEU A 92 4.24 -7.33 21.72
C LEU A 92 2.76 -7.49 22.12
N SER A 93 2.31 -8.69 22.46
CA SER A 93 0.95 -8.91 22.98
C SER A 93 0.69 -8.11 24.25
N ARG A 94 1.66 -8.05 25.17
CA ARG A 94 1.56 -7.29 26.42
C ARG A 94 1.39 -5.79 26.18
N GLN A 95 2.16 -5.20 25.26
CA GLN A 95 2.09 -3.76 24.98
C GLN A 95 0.84 -3.36 24.19
N THR A 96 0.40 -4.22 23.27
CA THR A 96 -0.69 -3.92 22.33
C THR A 96 -2.06 -4.38 22.82
N LYS A 97 -2.09 -5.34 23.75
CA LYS A 97 -3.29 -6.05 24.22
C LYS A 97 -4.01 -6.83 23.11
N ILE A 98 -3.26 -7.28 22.10
CA ILE A 98 -3.75 -8.09 20.99
C ILE A 98 -3.14 -9.49 21.12
N GLU A 99 -3.99 -10.51 20.97
CA GLU A 99 -3.56 -11.92 20.97
C GLU A 99 -3.26 -12.39 19.55
N GLY A 100 -2.26 -13.25 19.40
CA GLY A 100 -1.85 -13.80 18.10
C GLY A 100 -0.34 -13.97 17.98
N THR A 101 0.09 -14.32 16.77
CA THR A 101 1.48 -14.23 16.35
C THR A 101 1.90 -12.78 16.13
N SER A 102 3.20 -12.51 16.14
CA SER A 102 3.70 -11.15 16.01
C SER A 102 3.33 -10.55 14.66
N GLU A 103 3.32 -11.37 13.61
CA GLU A 103 2.86 -10.97 12.29
C GLU A 103 1.37 -10.60 12.29
N GLU A 104 0.50 -11.39 12.93
CA GLU A 104 -0.93 -11.07 13.05
C GLU A 104 -1.17 -9.76 13.81
N ILE A 105 -0.49 -9.58 14.95
CA ILE A 105 -0.61 -8.38 15.78
C ILE A 105 -0.17 -7.13 15.01
N LEU A 106 1.00 -7.18 14.36
CA LEU A 106 1.51 -6.05 13.57
C LEU A 106 0.63 -5.76 12.35
N ASN A 107 0.09 -6.79 11.70
CA ASN A 107 -0.87 -6.62 10.61
C ASN A 107 -2.16 -5.96 11.10
N GLU A 108 -2.69 -6.32 12.27
CA GLU A 108 -3.88 -5.69 12.84
C GLU A 108 -3.64 -4.20 13.18
N LEU A 109 -2.51 -3.89 13.82
CA LEU A 109 -2.14 -2.50 14.12
C LEU A 109 -2.00 -1.67 12.85
N SER A 110 -1.27 -2.20 11.86
CA SER A 110 -1.06 -1.51 10.59
C SER A 110 -2.37 -1.33 9.83
N ARG A 111 -3.29 -2.32 9.87
CA ARG A 111 -4.65 -2.17 9.35
C ARG A 111 -5.36 -0.99 9.99
N LYS A 112 -5.39 -0.90 11.32
CA LYS A 112 -6.05 0.22 12.03
C LYS A 112 -5.46 1.58 11.62
N GLU A 113 -4.14 1.67 11.47
CA GLU A 113 -3.46 2.91 11.05
C GLU A 113 -3.79 3.31 9.62
N VAL A 114 -3.72 2.35 8.69
CA VAL A 114 -4.07 2.56 7.28
C VAL A 114 -5.54 2.94 7.13
N HIS A 115 -6.46 2.24 7.80
CA HIS A 115 -7.88 2.60 7.82
C HIS A 115 -8.09 4.02 8.36
N ASN A 116 -7.38 4.39 9.43
CA ASN A 116 -7.45 5.75 9.97
C ASN A 116 -6.93 6.79 8.97
N LYS A 117 -5.81 6.53 8.27
CA LYS A 117 -5.32 7.45 7.23
C LYS A 117 -6.31 7.56 6.08
N ILE A 118 -6.85 6.45 5.60
CA ILE A 118 -7.85 6.39 4.53
C ILE A 118 -9.05 7.30 4.83
N ARG A 119 -9.55 7.27 6.07
CA ARG A 119 -10.67 8.14 6.49
C ARG A 119 -10.35 9.63 6.49
N HIS A 120 -9.07 9.98 6.49
CA HIS A 120 -8.57 11.35 6.57
C HIS A 120 -7.67 11.69 5.38
N LEU A 121 -7.86 11.05 4.23
CA LEU A 121 -7.18 11.44 2.99
C LEU A 121 -7.50 12.91 2.70
N ALA A 122 -6.46 13.70 2.43
CA ALA A 122 -6.66 15.05 1.94
C ALA A 122 -7.29 14.98 0.54
N GLY A 123 -8.03 16.02 0.14
CA GLY A 123 -8.20 16.26 -1.30
C GLY A 123 -6.82 16.49 -1.92
N HIS A 124 -6.66 16.23 -3.22
CA HIS A 124 -5.40 16.36 -4.00
C HIS A 124 -4.52 15.10 -4.11
N GLU A 125 -5.05 13.91 -3.83
CA GLU A 125 -4.22 12.70 -3.74
C GLU A 125 -4.37 11.81 -4.97
N HIS A 126 -3.23 11.39 -5.53
CA HIS A 126 -3.17 10.31 -6.51
C HIS A 126 -2.51 9.08 -5.89
N ILE A 127 -3.31 8.04 -5.70
CA ILE A 127 -3.00 6.88 -4.85
C ILE A 127 -2.93 5.62 -5.70
N ILE A 128 -1.83 4.89 -5.63
CA ILE A 128 -1.74 3.54 -6.17
C ILE A 128 -2.04 2.53 -5.07
N TYR A 129 -2.94 1.60 -5.34
CA TYR A 129 -3.21 0.48 -4.43
C TYR A 129 -2.78 -0.84 -5.06
N LEU A 130 -1.66 -1.38 -4.59
CA LEU A 130 -1.15 -2.66 -5.04
C LEU A 130 -1.70 -3.77 -4.14
N TRP A 131 -2.57 -4.61 -4.70
CA TRP A 131 -3.26 -5.66 -3.96
C TRP A 131 -2.80 -7.05 -4.38
N SER A 132 -2.85 -7.96 -3.42
CA SER A 132 -2.60 -9.40 -3.59
C SER A 132 -3.85 -10.22 -3.25
N ASP A 133 -4.83 -9.64 -2.53
CA ASP A 133 -6.09 -10.27 -2.17
C ASP A 133 -7.30 -9.43 -2.62
N LYS A 134 -8.13 -9.99 -3.52
CA LYS A 134 -9.33 -9.34 -4.07
C LYS A 134 -10.35 -8.94 -2.98
N ASN A 135 -10.48 -9.73 -1.92
CA ASN A 135 -11.42 -9.48 -0.83
C ASN A 135 -10.96 -8.31 0.04
N ILE A 136 -9.68 -8.30 0.43
CA ILE A 136 -9.10 -7.17 1.17
C ILE A 136 -9.23 -5.89 0.35
N ARG A 137 -8.94 -5.97 -0.96
CA ARG A 137 -9.12 -4.83 -1.86
C ARG A 137 -10.53 -4.29 -1.85
N ASN A 138 -11.53 -5.17 -2.00
CA ASN A 138 -12.93 -4.76 -1.99
C ASN A 138 -13.31 -4.10 -0.66
N GLN A 139 -12.82 -4.59 0.48
CA GLN A 139 -13.08 -3.99 1.79
C GLN A 139 -12.49 -2.58 1.89
N ILE A 140 -11.24 -2.37 1.47
CA ILE A 140 -10.59 -1.05 1.50
C ILE A 140 -11.33 -0.05 0.61
N LEU A 141 -11.53 -0.40 -0.66
CA LEU A 141 -12.15 0.50 -1.62
C LEU A 141 -13.59 0.82 -1.22
N LYS A 142 -14.30 -0.15 -0.62
CA LYS A 142 -15.62 0.07 -0.02
C LYS A 142 -15.57 1.14 1.07
N GLU A 143 -14.66 0.99 2.03
CA GLU A 143 -14.56 1.93 3.14
C GLU A 143 -14.23 3.34 2.68
N ILE A 144 -13.38 3.50 1.65
CA ILE A 144 -13.09 4.80 1.05
C ILE A 144 -14.37 5.42 0.47
N LEU A 145 -15.13 4.65 -0.31
CA LEU A 145 -16.36 5.13 -0.94
C LEU A 145 -17.45 5.45 0.08
N GLU A 146 -17.58 4.68 1.16
CA GLU A 146 -18.57 4.90 2.21
C GLU A 146 -18.24 6.13 3.08
N ASN A 147 -16.95 6.40 3.33
CA ASN A 147 -16.53 7.56 4.14
C ASN A 147 -16.44 8.87 3.34
N SER A 148 -16.34 8.78 2.02
CA SER A 148 -16.33 9.98 1.16
C SER A 148 -17.72 10.62 1.07
N LYS A 149 -17.76 11.94 1.18
CA LYS A 149 -18.98 12.75 1.03
C LYS A 149 -19.10 13.42 -0.35
N GLY A 150 -18.02 13.44 -1.13
CA GLY A 150 -18.02 14.06 -2.45
C GLY A 150 -18.60 13.17 -3.56
N PRO A 151 -18.67 13.70 -4.80
CA PRO A 151 -19.00 12.92 -5.99
C PRO A 151 -18.09 11.71 -6.14
N LYS A 152 -18.64 10.62 -6.69
CA LYS A 152 -17.95 9.35 -6.84
C LYS A 152 -18.07 8.86 -8.26
N ALA A 153 -16.98 8.29 -8.78
CA ALA A 153 -16.97 7.56 -10.04
C ALA A 153 -16.08 6.33 -9.90
N THR A 154 -16.47 5.22 -10.52
CA THR A 154 -15.70 3.97 -10.46
C THR A 154 -15.47 3.36 -11.83
N PHE A 155 -14.33 2.68 -11.96
CA PHE A 155 -13.99 1.82 -13.10
C PHE A 155 -13.79 0.39 -12.59
N SER A 156 -14.49 -0.58 -13.17
CA SER A 156 -14.46 -1.96 -12.66
C SER A 156 -14.59 -3.01 -13.76
N THR A 157 -14.34 -4.27 -13.42
CA THR A 157 -14.54 -5.40 -14.34
C THR A 157 -15.96 -5.92 -14.37
N GLU A 158 -16.71 -5.69 -13.29
CA GLU A 158 -18.03 -6.24 -13.01
C GLU A 158 -18.96 -5.07 -12.65
N GLU A 159 -20.27 -5.26 -12.84
CA GLU A 159 -21.29 -4.32 -12.36
C GLU A 159 -21.03 -3.88 -10.91
N PRO A 160 -21.37 -2.64 -10.53
CA PRO A 160 -20.81 -2.03 -9.35
C PRO A 160 -21.15 -2.81 -8.09
N LEU A 161 -20.12 -2.97 -7.24
CA LEU A 161 -20.27 -3.38 -5.84
C LEU A 161 -21.25 -2.49 -5.06
N PHE A 162 -21.59 -1.30 -5.58
CA PHE A 162 -22.43 -0.29 -4.97
C PHE A 162 -23.49 0.22 -5.94
N SER A 163 -24.77 -0.08 -5.69
CA SER A 163 -25.88 0.17 -6.61
C SER A 163 -26.12 1.64 -7.00
N ASN A 164 -25.46 2.60 -6.33
CA ASN A 164 -25.74 4.03 -6.44
C ASN A 164 -24.53 4.88 -6.86
N ILE A 165 -23.40 4.25 -7.22
CA ILE A 165 -22.19 4.97 -7.66
C ILE A 165 -22.05 4.80 -9.18
N PRO A 166 -21.92 5.90 -9.95
CA PRO A 166 -21.63 5.82 -11.37
C PRO A 166 -20.42 4.93 -11.64
N ASN A 167 -20.61 3.89 -12.43
CA ASN A 167 -19.59 2.89 -12.72
C ASN A 167 -19.51 2.64 -14.22
N ILE A 168 -18.28 2.56 -14.74
CA ILE A 168 -18.02 2.15 -16.12
C ILE A 168 -17.18 0.89 -16.12
N THR A 169 -17.64 -0.10 -16.86
CA THR A 169 -16.91 -1.36 -16.94
C THR A 169 -15.70 -1.23 -17.86
N TYR A 170 -14.61 -1.94 -17.59
CA TYR A 170 -13.46 -1.97 -18.50
C TYR A 170 -13.84 -2.52 -19.89
N SER A 171 -14.81 -3.44 -19.97
CA SER A 171 -15.37 -3.91 -21.24
C SER A 171 -16.03 -2.78 -22.05
N GLU A 172 -16.78 -1.90 -21.38
CA GLU A 172 -17.39 -0.74 -22.02
C GLU A 172 -16.32 0.28 -22.41
N LEU A 173 -15.37 0.55 -21.51
CA LEU A 173 -14.30 1.52 -21.73
C LEU A 173 -13.41 1.12 -22.92
N PHE A 174 -13.09 -0.17 -23.05
CA PHE A 174 -12.19 -0.70 -24.09
C PHE A 174 -12.90 -1.16 -25.36
N SER A 175 -14.23 -1.02 -25.45
CA SER A 175 -15.00 -1.28 -26.68
C SER A 175 -14.43 -0.51 -27.88
N GLU A 176 -13.91 0.68 -27.61
CA GLU A 176 -13.17 1.51 -28.56
C GLU A 176 -11.81 1.89 -27.95
N LYS A 177 -10.83 0.98 -28.05
CA LYS A 177 -9.50 1.15 -27.44
C LYS A 177 -8.85 2.53 -27.68
N ASN A 178 -8.95 3.07 -28.89
CA ASN A 178 -8.36 4.36 -29.27
C ASN A 178 -9.01 5.56 -28.55
N SER A 179 -10.22 5.42 -28.00
CA SER A 179 -10.92 6.47 -27.25
C SER A 179 -10.97 6.23 -25.75
N ALA A 180 -10.42 5.10 -25.26
CA ALA A 180 -10.50 4.70 -23.84
C ALA A 180 -9.93 5.77 -22.90
N VAL A 181 -8.73 6.29 -23.17
CA VAL A 181 -8.10 7.36 -22.35
C VAL A 181 -8.97 8.62 -22.32
N LYS A 182 -9.47 9.04 -23.49
CA LYS A 182 -10.33 10.23 -23.59
C LYS A 182 -11.61 10.04 -22.78
N LYS A 183 -12.27 8.89 -22.90
CA LYS A 183 -13.48 8.54 -22.14
C LYS A 183 -13.20 8.56 -20.63
N SER A 184 -12.09 7.96 -20.18
CA SER A 184 -11.66 8.03 -18.77
C SER A 184 -11.58 9.47 -18.25
N PHE A 185 -10.95 10.37 -19.01
CA PHE A 185 -10.86 11.78 -18.64
C PHE A 185 -12.20 12.50 -18.62
N GLU A 186 -13.07 12.25 -19.60
CA GLU A 186 -14.41 12.83 -19.63
C GLU A 186 -15.20 12.45 -18.37
N ILE A 187 -15.08 11.20 -17.90
CA ILE A 187 -15.72 10.72 -16.68
C ILE A 187 -15.13 11.40 -15.43
N ILE A 188 -13.80 11.46 -15.33
CA ILE A 188 -13.09 12.10 -14.22
C ILE A 188 -13.50 13.57 -14.11
N SER A 189 -13.44 14.30 -15.22
CA SER A 189 -13.78 15.72 -15.28
C SER A 189 -15.24 15.99 -14.94
N ASN A 190 -16.17 15.18 -15.46
CA ASN A 190 -17.60 15.29 -15.13
C ASN A 190 -17.91 14.95 -13.67
N CYS A 191 -17.07 14.15 -13.00
CA CYS A 191 -17.21 13.88 -11.57
C CYS A 191 -16.91 15.14 -10.75
N ASN A 192 -15.83 15.84 -11.10
CA ASN A 192 -15.36 17.04 -10.41
C ASN A 192 -16.34 18.23 -10.51
N THR A 193 -16.91 18.48 -11.70
CA THR A 193 -17.86 19.60 -11.93
C THR A 193 -19.12 19.61 -11.07
N LYS A 194 -19.34 18.58 -10.24
CA LYS A 194 -20.52 18.42 -9.39
C LYS A 194 -20.32 18.96 -7.97
N ASN A 195 -19.16 19.51 -7.59
CA ASN A 195 -18.93 19.88 -6.19
C ASN A 195 -17.95 21.03 -5.94
N ASP A 196 -18.28 21.87 -4.95
CA ASP A 196 -17.39 22.94 -4.43
C ASP A 196 -16.96 22.69 -2.98
N GLU A 197 -17.61 21.79 -2.22
CA GLU A 197 -17.39 21.65 -0.76
C GLU A 197 -16.57 20.41 -0.34
N HIS A 198 -16.57 19.33 -1.12
CA HIS A 198 -15.85 18.09 -0.79
C HIS A 198 -15.07 17.50 -1.98
N PRO A 199 -13.88 16.92 -1.78
CA PRO A 199 -13.12 16.21 -2.81
C PRO A 199 -13.96 15.15 -3.53
N SER A 200 -13.90 15.11 -4.86
CA SER A 200 -14.44 13.96 -5.60
C SER A 200 -13.55 12.75 -5.40
N VAL A 201 -14.13 11.55 -5.48
CA VAL A 201 -13.40 10.29 -5.33
C VAL A 201 -13.59 9.43 -6.58
N ILE A 202 -12.48 9.18 -7.28
CA ILE A 202 -12.43 8.37 -8.48
C ILE A 202 -11.65 7.10 -8.17
N ILE A 203 -12.23 5.92 -8.42
CA ILE A 203 -11.59 4.63 -8.11
C ILE A 203 -11.57 3.69 -9.32
N GLY A 204 -10.39 3.25 -9.73
CA GLY A 204 -10.20 2.08 -10.59
C GLY A 204 -9.99 0.82 -9.75
N PHE A 205 -10.93 -0.14 -9.78
CA PHE A 205 -10.89 -1.36 -8.97
C PHE A 205 -9.83 -2.38 -9.43
N ASP A 206 -9.46 -2.35 -10.70
CA ASP A 206 -8.44 -3.24 -11.28
C ASP A 206 -7.83 -2.66 -12.56
N GLY A 207 -6.91 -1.71 -12.40
CA GLY A 207 -6.17 -1.08 -13.49
C GLY A 207 -5.31 -2.07 -14.28
N THR A 208 -5.09 -3.31 -13.81
CA THR A 208 -4.34 -4.31 -14.58
C THR A 208 -5.02 -4.68 -15.88
N LYS A 209 -6.32 -4.37 -16.02
CA LYS A 209 -7.08 -4.51 -17.26
C LYS A 209 -6.55 -3.68 -18.41
N TRP A 210 -5.87 -2.56 -18.14
CA TRP A 210 -5.17 -1.80 -19.17
C TRP A 210 -3.99 -2.59 -19.75
N PHE A 211 -3.26 -3.33 -18.91
CA PHE A 211 -2.16 -4.21 -19.33
C PHE A 211 -2.67 -5.41 -20.11
N GLU A 212 -3.67 -6.11 -19.58
CA GLU A 212 -4.30 -7.28 -20.24
C GLU A 212 -4.88 -6.90 -21.62
N SER A 213 -5.26 -5.64 -21.82
CA SER A 213 -5.82 -5.13 -23.08
C SER A 213 -4.77 -4.59 -24.06
N GLY A 214 -3.49 -4.60 -23.70
CA GLY A 214 -2.38 -4.09 -24.53
C GLY A 214 -2.32 -2.56 -24.62
N LEU A 215 -2.86 -1.85 -23.62
CA LEU A 215 -2.97 -0.37 -23.58
C LEU A 215 -2.05 0.26 -22.54
N GLN A 216 -0.92 -0.40 -22.23
CA GLN A 216 -0.01 0.02 -21.18
C GLN A 216 0.58 1.41 -21.42
N SER A 217 0.95 1.73 -22.66
CA SER A 217 1.62 3.00 -22.98
C SER A 217 0.66 4.18 -22.86
N GLU A 218 -0.55 4.02 -23.36
CA GLU A 218 -1.65 4.97 -23.27
C GLU A 218 -2.05 5.20 -21.81
N PHE A 219 -2.10 4.13 -21.04
CA PHE A 219 -2.47 4.19 -19.64
C PHE A 219 -1.38 4.83 -18.78
N LEU A 220 -0.09 4.59 -19.05
CA LEU A 220 0.99 5.30 -18.37
C LEU A 220 0.93 6.82 -18.61
N GLN A 221 0.58 7.26 -19.81
CA GLN A 221 0.37 8.68 -20.10
C GLN A 221 -0.81 9.26 -19.32
N LEU A 222 -1.93 8.50 -19.22
CA LEU A 222 -3.07 8.86 -18.39
C LEU A 222 -2.65 9.07 -16.94
N GLU A 223 -1.89 8.13 -16.37
CA GLU A 223 -1.44 8.15 -14.97
C GLU A 223 -0.49 9.32 -14.67
N GLN A 224 0.40 9.66 -15.60
CA GLN A 224 1.27 10.83 -15.48
C GLN A 224 0.48 12.13 -15.41
N TYR A 225 -0.50 12.30 -16.29
CA TYR A 225 -1.36 13.48 -16.29
C TYR A 225 -2.33 13.50 -15.10
N ALA A 226 -2.84 12.34 -14.69
CA ALA A 226 -3.81 12.22 -13.60
C ALA A 226 -3.26 12.78 -12.28
N ASN A 227 -1.95 12.60 -12.03
CA ASN A 227 -1.29 13.15 -10.86
C ASN A 227 -1.40 14.69 -10.78
N GLU A 228 -1.08 15.38 -11.88
CA GLU A 228 -1.21 16.84 -11.97
C GLU A 228 -2.68 17.26 -11.85
N TYR A 229 -3.57 16.57 -12.58
CA TYR A 229 -5.00 16.85 -12.54
C TYR A 229 -5.60 16.75 -11.14
N PHE A 230 -5.39 15.64 -10.42
CA PHE A 230 -5.95 15.46 -9.08
C PHE A 230 -5.39 16.50 -8.09
N SER A 231 -4.09 16.82 -8.22
CA SER A 231 -3.46 17.86 -7.42
C SER A 231 -4.06 19.25 -7.69
N GLU A 232 -4.42 19.60 -8.91
CA GLU A 232 -5.01 20.91 -9.21
C GLU A 232 -6.50 20.99 -8.82
N ASN A 233 -7.21 19.86 -8.92
CA ASN A 233 -8.67 19.82 -8.84
C ASN A 233 -9.25 19.40 -7.49
N ARG A 234 -8.41 19.20 -6.45
CA ARG A 234 -8.86 18.76 -5.10
C ARG A 234 -9.49 17.38 -5.07
N ASP A 235 -9.23 16.57 -6.09
CA ASP A 235 -9.81 15.25 -6.23
C ASP A 235 -8.94 14.18 -5.56
N ILE A 236 -9.52 13.02 -5.29
CA ILE A 236 -8.82 11.81 -4.83
C ILE A 236 -8.97 10.75 -5.93
N GLY A 237 -7.84 10.35 -6.52
CA GLY A 237 -7.76 9.26 -7.49
C GLY A 237 -7.13 8.03 -6.85
N ILE A 238 -7.78 6.87 -6.97
CA ILE A 238 -7.22 5.58 -6.52
C ILE A 238 -7.18 4.61 -7.68
N CYS A 239 -5.97 4.20 -8.04
CA CYS A 239 -5.73 3.22 -9.08
C CYS A 239 -5.27 1.90 -8.44
N ALA A 240 -6.15 0.90 -8.39
CA ALA A 240 -5.86 -0.38 -7.77
C ALA A 240 -5.37 -1.41 -8.79
N TYR A 241 -4.32 -2.18 -8.46
CA TYR A 241 -3.67 -3.14 -9.35
C TYR A 241 -3.38 -4.46 -8.65
N ASP A 242 -3.72 -5.58 -9.31
CA ASP A 242 -3.25 -6.90 -8.93
C ASP A 242 -1.73 -6.96 -9.10
N LEU A 243 -1.00 -6.99 -7.99
CA LEU A 243 0.47 -7.02 -7.99
C LEU A 243 1.01 -8.22 -8.78
N ASN A 244 0.27 -9.33 -8.83
CA ASN A 244 0.69 -10.54 -9.54
C ASN A 244 0.50 -10.47 -11.06
N LYS A 245 -0.26 -9.48 -11.55
CA LYS A 245 -0.55 -9.31 -12.98
C LYS A 245 0.18 -8.14 -13.61
N ILE A 246 0.98 -7.40 -12.83
CA ILE A 246 1.87 -6.39 -13.38
C ILE A 246 2.97 -7.11 -14.18
N PRO A 247 3.17 -6.79 -15.48
CA PRO A 247 4.03 -7.57 -16.37
C PRO A 247 5.47 -7.74 -15.89
N ASP A 248 6.06 -6.65 -15.38
CA ASP A 248 7.46 -6.60 -14.98
C ASP A 248 7.73 -5.44 -13.98
N GLN A 249 8.93 -5.44 -13.41
CA GLN A 249 9.36 -4.45 -12.42
C GLN A 249 9.54 -3.05 -13.02
N GLU A 250 9.89 -2.93 -14.30
CA GLU A 250 10.04 -1.63 -14.98
C GLU A 250 8.70 -0.92 -15.10
N THR A 251 7.68 -1.69 -15.47
CA THR A 251 6.28 -1.27 -15.52
C THR A 251 5.83 -0.81 -14.13
N LEU A 252 5.98 -1.66 -13.11
CA LEU A 252 5.65 -1.31 -11.73
C LEU A 252 6.31 0.01 -11.30
N THR A 253 7.61 0.14 -11.55
CA THR A 253 8.40 1.31 -11.18
C THR A 253 7.86 2.57 -11.86
N SER A 254 7.48 2.48 -13.13
CA SER A 254 6.95 3.61 -13.90
C SER A 254 5.61 4.09 -13.37
N PHE A 255 4.70 3.16 -13.02
CA PHE A 255 3.40 3.51 -12.45
C PHE A 255 3.52 4.06 -11.03
N VAL A 256 4.31 3.42 -10.17
CA VAL A 256 4.52 3.91 -8.79
C VAL A 256 4.99 5.37 -8.80
N LYS A 257 5.93 5.74 -9.68
CA LYS A 257 6.43 7.13 -9.81
C LYS A 257 5.36 8.17 -10.13
N CYS A 258 4.21 7.76 -10.67
CA CYS A 258 3.09 8.64 -11.01
C CYS A 258 2.17 8.93 -9.81
N HIS A 259 2.42 8.35 -8.64
CA HIS A 259 1.53 8.45 -7.48
C HIS A 259 2.25 9.04 -6.27
N ALA A 260 1.55 9.87 -5.50
CA ALA A 260 2.09 10.42 -4.25
C ALA A 260 2.08 9.38 -3.12
N ILE A 261 1.06 8.52 -3.12
CA ILE A 261 0.79 7.55 -2.05
C ILE A 261 0.69 6.15 -2.64
N VAL A 262 1.28 5.17 -1.95
CA VAL A 262 1.19 3.74 -2.28
C VAL A 262 0.56 2.98 -1.13
N ILE A 263 -0.52 2.24 -1.38
CA ILE A 263 -1.13 1.30 -0.44
C ILE A 263 -0.73 -0.12 -0.83
N LEU A 264 -0.28 -0.92 0.14
CA LEU A 264 -0.10 -2.37 0.01
C LEU A 264 -1.09 -3.08 0.93
N ASP A 265 -1.64 -4.23 0.51
CA ASP A 265 -2.44 -5.09 1.39
C ASP A 265 -1.63 -6.19 2.08
N ASN A 266 -0.43 -6.49 1.58
CA ASN A 266 0.46 -7.49 2.15
C ASN A 266 1.95 -7.09 2.02
N PRO A 267 2.61 -6.72 3.13
CA PRO A 267 1.98 -6.38 4.41
C PRO A 267 1.07 -5.15 4.25
N PHE A 268 0.11 -4.99 5.16
CA PHE A 268 -0.86 -3.90 5.07
C PHE A 268 -0.22 -2.57 5.49
N VAL A 269 0.17 -1.72 4.54
CA VAL A 269 0.95 -0.50 4.84
C VAL A 269 0.70 0.59 3.79
N ILE A 270 0.80 1.85 4.21
CA ILE A 270 0.83 2.98 3.28
C ILE A 270 2.25 3.55 3.25
N TYR A 271 2.70 3.90 2.05
CA TYR A 271 3.89 4.70 1.84
C TYR A 271 3.52 6.05 1.22
N GLU A 272 4.26 7.08 1.61
CA GLU A 272 4.21 8.41 0.99
C GLU A 272 5.58 8.75 0.42
N ARG A 273 5.60 9.42 -0.72
CA ARG A 273 6.86 9.89 -1.31
C ARG A 273 7.43 11.01 -0.44
N GLY A 274 8.68 10.87 0.00
CA GLY A 274 9.38 11.96 0.69
C GLY A 274 9.52 13.17 -0.22
N ASN A 275 9.21 14.36 0.30
CA ASN A 275 9.43 15.64 -0.38
C ASN A 275 10.93 15.93 -0.58
#